data_AF-A0A8J3RMZ3-F1
#
_entry.id   AF-A0A8J3RMZ3-F1
#
_cell.length_a   1.000
_cell.length_b   1.000
_cell.length_c   1.000
_cell.angle_alpha   90.00
_cell.angle_beta   90.00
_cell.angle_gamma   90.00
#
_symmetry.space_group_name_H-M   'P 1'
#
loop_
_entity.id
_entity.type
_entity.pdbx_description
1 polymer ?
#
loop_
_entity_poly.entity_id
_entity_poly.type
_entity_poly.pdbx_seq_one_letter_code
_entity_poly.pdbx_strand_id
1 'polypeptide(L)'
;MSRTDLSEIEYFRHIEHLARAIVDAAGGEGWLTLTGVSGETTPLQRAVIETARHLRHYHFDGDGCLDGELPPMKLAGVVILRPHAVPVDMQESYTEICARLDIEARPEGWAIWNTWAGDGQPISIVLVDAGGTEGLLMNWARGIEVYPVTPLPAQVVLTRQGWLTPMTLSPASARRLGATRPTGRTLPVNPGSSGGSTPSEAG
;
A
#
# COMPACT_ATOMS: atom_id res chain seq x y z
N MET A 1 -26.30 -19.55 24.77
CA MET A 1 -25.01 -19.41 25.48
C MET A 1 -24.88 -17.95 25.87
N SER A 2 -24.83 -17.63 27.16
CA SER A 2 -24.64 -16.26 27.62
C SER A 2 -23.21 -15.80 27.32
N ARG A 3 -23.06 -14.50 27.06
CA ARG A 3 -21.81 -13.82 26.69
C ARG A 3 -20.65 -13.98 27.70
N THR A 4 -20.91 -14.60 28.85
CA THR A 4 -20.02 -14.76 30.01
C THR A 4 -19.06 -15.96 29.95
N ASP A 5 -19.20 -16.86 28.97
CA ASP A 5 -18.39 -18.10 28.88
C ASP A 5 -17.21 -18.01 27.90
N LEU A 6 -16.98 -16.86 27.25
CA LEU A 6 -15.86 -16.70 26.33
C LEU A 6 -14.58 -16.41 27.11
N SER A 7 -13.49 -17.09 26.75
CA SER A 7 -12.15 -16.64 27.13
C SER A 7 -11.87 -15.26 26.54
N GLU A 8 -10.92 -14.53 27.11
CA GLU A 8 -10.55 -13.19 26.66
C GLU A 8 -10.16 -13.15 25.16
N ILE A 9 -9.40 -14.15 24.69
CA ILE A 9 -9.03 -14.24 23.27
C ILE A 9 -10.22 -14.52 22.36
N GLU A 10 -11.19 -15.33 22.80
CA GLU A 10 -12.42 -15.59 22.05
C GLU A 10 -13.32 -14.36 22.02
N TYR A 11 -13.36 -13.60 23.11
CA TYR A 11 -14.05 -12.32 23.19
C TYR A 11 -13.48 -11.30 22.19
N PHE A 12 -12.15 -11.15 22.14
CA PHE A 12 -11.52 -10.26 21.16
C PHE A 12 -11.75 -10.70 19.71
N ARG A 13 -11.65 -12.01 19.43
CA ARG A 13 -11.98 -12.56 18.10
C ARG A 13 -13.44 -12.30 17.74
N HIS A 14 -14.36 -12.41 18.71
CA HIS A 14 -15.77 -12.10 18.49
C HIS A 14 -15.99 -10.62 18.16
N ILE A 15 -15.33 -9.70 18.88
CA ILE A 15 -15.38 -8.27 18.55
C ILE A 15 -14.83 -8.00 17.15
N GLU A 16 -13.69 -8.58 16.80
CA GLU A 16 -13.10 -8.42 15.47
C GLU A 16 -14.06 -8.91 14.37
N HIS A 17 -14.71 -10.06 14.60
CA HIS A 17 -15.70 -10.60 13.67
C HIS A 17 -16.89 -9.67 13.48
N LEU A 18 -17.43 -9.10 14.56
CA LEU A 18 -18.51 -8.11 14.48
C LEU A 18 -18.07 -6.84 13.75
N ALA A 19 -16.86 -6.36 14.00
CA ALA A 19 -16.31 -5.18 13.34
C ALA A 19 -16.14 -5.42 11.82
N ARG A 20 -15.68 -6.61 11.42
CA ARG A 20 -15.63 -7.02 10.01
C ARG A 20 -17.02 -7.05 9.37
N ALA A 21 -18.02 -7.59 10.06
CA ALA A 21 -19.39 -7.62 9.55
C ALA A 21 -19.95 -6.21 9.29
N ILE A 22 -19.67 -5.24 10.17
CA ILE A 22 -20.07 -3.84 9.97
C ILE A 22 -19.39 -3.25 8.73
N VAL A 23 -18.08 -3.45 8.59
CA VAL A 23 -17.29 -2.92 7.47
C VAL A 23 -17.72 -3.54 6.13
N ASP A 24 -17.99 -4.84 6.12
CA ASP A 24 -18.43 -5.54 4.91
C ASP A 24 -19.84 -5.11 4.49
N ALA A 25 -20.76 -4.92 5.45
CA ALA A 25 -22.08 -4.36 5.17
C ALA A 25 -21.98 -2.93 4.61
N ALA A 26 -21.15 -2.07 5.22
CA ALA A 26 -20.92 -0.71 4.73
C ALA A 26 -20.27 -0.67 3.34
N GLY A 27 -19.44 -1.67 3.00
CA GLY A 27 -18.85 -1.80 1.66
C GLY A 27 -19.89 -1.96 0.54
N GLY A 28 -21.09 -2.48 0.84
CA GLY A 28 -22.19 -2.61 -0.11
C GLY A 28 -22.94 -1.30 -0.40
N GLU A 29 -22.75 -0.26 0.40
CA GLU A 29 -23.53 0.99 0.36
C GLU A 29 -22.92 2.07 -0.57
N GLY A 30 -21.76 1.81 -1.18
CA GLY A 30 -21.14 2.67 -2.19
C GLY A 30 -20.49 3.96 -1.68
N TRP A 31 -20.62 4.31 -0.40
CA TRP A 31 -19.98 5.50 0.21
C TRP A 31 -18.66 5.18 0.93
N LEU A 32 -18.39 3.91 1.24
CA LEU A 32 -17.19 3.50 1.98
C LEU A 32 -15.94 3.65 1.11
N THR A 33 -15.19 4.73 1.34
CA THR A 33 -13.85 4.93 0.77
C THR A 33 -12.77 4.78 1.83
N LEU A 34 -11.77 3.94 1.55
CA LEU A 34 -10.59 3.81 2.41
C LEU A 34 -9.57 4.93 2.17
N THR A 35 -9.69 5.63 1.04
CA THR A 35 -8.79 6.71 0.62
C THR A 35 -9.44 8.06 0.82
N GLY A 36 -8.88 8.88 1.72
CA GLY A 36 -9.41 10.21 2.05
C GLY A 36 -10.76 10.17 2.77
N VAL A 37 -11.11 11.27 3.43
CA VAL A 37 -12.45 11.48 4.01
C VAL A 37 -13.09 12.60 3.19
N SER A 38 -14.19 12.30 2.48
CA SER A 38 -14.97 13.35 1.81
C SER A 38 -15.66 14.21 2.86
N GLY A 39 -15.76 15.52 2.63
CA GLY A 39 -16.38 16.46 3.58
C GLY A 39 -17.85 16.16 3.93
N GLU A 40 -18.51 15.30 3.17
CA GLU A 40 -19.92 14.93 3.33
C GLU A 40 -20.17 13.73 4.28
N THR A 41 -19.13 13.11 4.85
CA THR A 41 -19.33 11.93 5.72
C THR A 41 -19.92 12.28 7.09
N THR A 42 -20.99 11.59 7.46
CA THR A 42 -21.57 11.67 8.81
C THR A 42 -20.58 11.16 9.87
N PRO A 43 -20.73 11.51 11.17
CA PRO A 43 -19.89 10.97 12.23
C PRO A 43 -19.85 9.43 12.28
N LEU A 44 -21.00 8.76 12.04
CA LEU A 44 -21.07 7.30 11.99
C LEU A 44 -20.28 6.74 10.79
N GLN A 45 -20.48 7.31 9.60
CA GLN A 45 -19.72 6.90 8.41
C GLN A 45 -18.22 7.08 8.62
N ARG A 46 -17.78 8.18 9.26
CA ARG A 46 -16.38 8.37 9.64
C ARG A 46 -15.88 7.28 10.58
N ALA A 47 -16.62 6.97 11.63
CA ALA A 47 -16.23 5.89 12.55
C ALA A 47 -16.11 4.53 11.84
N VAL A 48 -17.03 4.22 10.91
CA VAL A 48 -16.97 2.99 10.11
C VAL A 48 -15.81 3.00 9.12
N ILE A 49 -15.51 4.14 8.46
CA ILE A 49 -14.33 4.31 7.60
C ILE A 49 -13.06 4.05 8.42
N GLU A 50 -12.92 4.65 9.59
CA GLU A 50 -11.76 4.42 10.44
C GLU A 50 -11.66 2.95 10.86
N THR A 51 -12.77 2.33 11.27
CA THR A 51 -12.81 0.89 11.60
C THR A 51 -12.36 0.04 10.40
N ALA A 52 -12.82 0.38 9.20
CA ALA A 52 -12.45 -0.32 7.97
C ALA A 52 -10.95 -0.18 7.66
N ARG A 53 -10.37 1.01 7.86
CA ARG A 53 -8.93 1.24 7.73
C ARG A 53 -8.16 0.38 8.72
N HIS A 54 -8.56 0.37 9.99
CA HIS A 54 -7.90 -0.41 11.05
C HIS A 54 -7.93 -1.92 10.77
N LEU A 55 -8.99 -2.43 10.15
CA LEU A 55 -9.13 -3.86 9.85
C LEU A 55 -8.47 -4.30 8.54
N ARG A 56 -8.31 -3.39 7.58
CA ARG A 56 -7.89 -3.73 6.20
C ARG A 56 -6.47 -3.28 5.86
N HIS A 57 -5.99 -2.22 6.50
CA HIS A 57 -4.63 -1.73 6.26
C HIS A 57 -3.61 -2.57 7.04
N TYR A 58 -2.42 -2.71 6.47
CA TYR A 58 -1.27 -3.14 7.24
C TYR A 58 -0.75 -1.91 8.01
N HIS A 59 -0.72 -1.99 9.33
CA HIS A 59 -0.24 -0.88 10.17
C HIS A 59 1.28 -0.92 10.30
N PHE A 60 1.89 0.27 10.25
CA PHE A 60 3.33 0.44 10.35
C PHE A 60 3.67 1.80 10.97
N ASP A 61 4.88 1.92 11.51
CA ASP A 61 5.33 3.18 12.11
C ASP A 61 5.34 4.29 11.06
N GLY A 62 4.64 5.40 11.34
CA GLY A 62 4.47 6.50 10.39
C GLY A 62 3.34 6.31 9.36
N ASP A 63 2.44 5.34 9.54
CA ASP A 63 1.21 5.21 8.75
C ASP A 63 0.13 6.26 9.08
N GLY A 64 0.37 7.06 10.13
CA GLY A 64 -0.53 8.11 10.63
C GLY A 64 -1.69 7.60 11.50
N CYS A 65 -1.73 6.30 11.82
CA CYS A 65 -2.74 5.70 12.68
C CYS A 65 -2.60 6.15 14.14
N LEU A 66 -1.36 6.30 14.61
CA LEU A 66 -1.05 6.79 15.96
C LEU A 66 -0.62 8.27 15.95
N ASP A 67 -0.01 8.72 14.85
CA ASP A 67 0.58 10.06 14.71
C ASP A 67 -0.29 10.99 13.85
N GLY A 68 -1.54 11.20 14.28
CA GLY A 68 -2.55 11.96 13.51
C GLY A 68 -2.27 13.46 13.33
N GLU A 69 -1.19 13.99 13.93
CA GLU A 69 -0.83 15.41 13.82
C GLU A 69 0.00 15.74 12.58
N LEU A 70 0.71 14.76 12.02
CA LEU A 70 1.55 14.98 10.84
C LEU A 70 0.76 14.76 9.54
N PRO A 71 0.83 15.68 8.57
CA PRO A 71 0.07 15.55 7.33
C PRO A 71 0.62 14.39 6.48
N PRO A 72 -0.25 13.63 5.78
CA PRO A 72 0.18 12.58 4.86
C PRO A 72 0.98 13.15 3.70
N MET A 73 2.09 12.48 3.35
CA MET A 73 2.96 12.87 2.25
C MET A 73 2.65 12.01 1.02
N LYS A 74 2.12 12.64 -0.04
CA LYS A 74 1.90 11.95 -1.31
C LYS A 74 3.24 11.55 -1.92
N LEU A 75 3.32 10.29 -2.36
CA LEU A 75 4.53 9.74 -2.98
C LEU A 75 4.27 9.38 -4.44
N ALA A 76 5.23 9.67 -5.30
CA ALA A 76 5.28 9.14 -6.66
C ALA A 76 5.65 7.64 -6.62
N GLY A 77 6.61 7.30 -5.75
CA GLY A 77 7.05 5.94 -5.49
C GLY A 77 8.15 5.90 -4.44
N VAL A 78 8.65 4.72 -4.15
CA VAL A 78 9.72 4.50 -3.16
C VAL A 78 10.78 3.55 -3.70
N VAL A 79 12.00 3.70 -3.18
CA VAL A 79 13.10 2.77 -3.35
C VAL A 79 13.56 2.33 -1.97
N ILE A 80 13.78 1.03 -1.78
CA ILE A 80 14.49 0.50 -0.62
C ILE A 80 15.83 0.01 -1.12
N LEU A 81 16.91 0.55 -0.55
CA LEU A 81 18.28 0.13 -0.83
C LEU A 81 18.79 -0.68 0.34
N ARG A 82 19.23 -1.92 0.08
CA ARG A 82 19.84 -2.78 1.10
C ARG A 82 21.10 -3.44 0.58
N PRO A 83 22.06 -3.77 1.46
CA PRO A 83 23.29 -4.46 1.09
C PRO A 83 23.06 -5.72 0.23
N HIS A 84 21.98 -6.46 0.46
CA HIS A 84 21.68 -7.73 -0.21
C HIS A 84 20.41 -7.71 -1.08
N ALA A 85 19.79 -6.54 -1.29
CA ALA A 85 18.53 -6.43 -2.02
C ALA A 85 18.45 -5.08 -2.74
N VAL A 86 19.42 -4.84 -3.63
CA VAL A 86 19.36 -3.74 -4.59
C VAL A 86 18.35 -4.12 -5.69
N PRO A 87 17.52 -3.17 -6.19
CA PRO A 87 16.61 -3.44 -7.30
C PRO A 87 17.32 -4.05 -8.51
N VAL A 88 16.71 -5.06 -9.14
CA VAL A 88 17.32 -5.87 -10.22
C VAL A 88 17.81 -5.02 -11.41
N ASP A 89 17.13 -3.92 -11.71
CA ASP A 89 17.50 -3.06 -12.85
C ASP A 89 18.59 -2.02 -12.49
N MET A 90 19.06 -1.99 -11.24
CA MET A 90 20.24 -1.20 -10.85
C MET A 90 21.49 -2.07 -10.99
N GLN A 91 22.41 -1.68 -11.87
CA GLN A 91 23.68 -2.38 -12.09
C GLN A 91 24.73 -2.09 -11.02
N GLU A 92 24.59 -0.98 -10.30
CA GLU A 92 25.49 -0.57 -9.22
C GLU A 92 25.24 -1.41 -7.95
N SER A 93 26.32 -1.73 -7.23
CA SER A 93 26.25 -2.31 -5.89
C SER A 93 25.65 -1.32 -4.88
N TYR A 94 25.17 -1.84 -3.75
CA TYR A 94 24.64 -1.01 -2.66
C TYR A 94 25.63 0.09 -2.23
N THR A 95 26.91 -0.25 -2.10
CA THR A 95 27.96 0.70 -1.70
C THR A 95 28.22 1.78 -2.74
N GLU A 96 28.16 1.44 -4.03
CA GLU A 96 28.31 2.41 -5.12
C GLU A 96 27.12 3.36 -5.17
N ILE A 97 25.90 2.86 -4.98
CA ILE A 97 24.70 3.69 -4.91
C ILE A 97 24.79 4.65 -3.72
N CYS A 98 25.17 4.17 -2.54
CA CYS A 98 25.37 5.02 -1.36
C CYS A 98 26.42 6.12 -1.61
N ALA A 99 27.56 5.78 -2.21
CA ALA A 99 28.59 6.75 -2.56
C ALA A 99 28.10 7.81 -3.57
N ARG A 100 27.36 7.39 -4.61
CA ARG A 100 26.74 8.31 -5.59
C ARG A 100 25.66 9.18 -4.96
N LEU A 101 25.01 8.69 -3.91
CA LEU A 101 24.02 9.42 -3.14
C LEU A 101 24.63 10.34 -2.08
N ASP A 102 25.94 10.28 -1.85
CA ASP A 102 26.66 10.98 -0.79
C ASP A 102 26.11 10.63 0.61
N ILE A 103 25.87 9.33 0.83
CA ILE A 103 25.43 8.77 2.11
C ILE A 103 26.33 7.63 2.55
N GLU A 104 26.49 7.48 3.86
CA GLU A 104 27.22 6.35 4.42
C GLU A 104 26.43 5.04 4.23
N ALA A 105 27.10 3.99 3.77
CA ALA A 105 26.48 2.68 3.67
C ALA A 105 26.25 2.10 5.08
N ARG A 106 25.02 1.67 5.37
CA ARG A 106 24.65 1.08 6.66
C ARG A 106 24.03 -0.32 6.52
N PRO A 107 24.11 -1.18 7.56
CA PRO A 107 23.54 -2.53 7.51
C PRO A 107 22.02 -2.57 7.31
N GLU A 108 21.29 -1.62 7.90
CA GLU A 108 19.83 -1.57 7.83
C GLU A 108 19.30 -1.18 6.44
N GLY A 109 20.16 -0.56 5.62
CA GLY A 109 19.77 0.02 4.35
C GLY A 109 19.21 1.43 4.47
N TRP A 110 18.65 1.91 3.37
CA TRP A 110 18.05 3.23 3.23
C TRP A 110 16.68 3.14 2.58
N ALA A 111 15.73 3.94 3.07
CA ALA A 111 14.50 4.22 2.36
C ALA A 111 14.64 5.52 1.57
N ILE A 112 14.07 5.55 0.37
CA ILE A 112 14.07 6.73 -0.48
C ILE A 112 12.66 6.97 -0.96
N TRP A 113 12.12 8.12 -0.61
CA TRP A 113 10.78 8.54 -1.00
C TRP A 113 10.88 9.53 -2.15
N ASN A 114 10.31 9.15 -3.30
CA ASN A 114 10.21 10.03 -4.45
C ASN A 114 8.88 10.80 -4.37
N THR A 115 8.97 12.13 -4.33
CA THR A 115 7.81 13.03 -4.19
C THR A 115 8.06 14.33 -4.95
N TRP A 116 7.25 15.35 -4.69
CA TRP A 116 7.37 16.67 -5.28
C TRP A 116 7.65 17.69 -4.18
N ALA A 117 8.53 18.65 -4.49
CA ALA A 117 8.73 19.84 -3.68
C ALA A 117 7.48 20.75 -3.73
N GLY A 118 7.45 21.79 -2.91
CA GLY A 118 6.32 22.73 -2.85
C GLY A 118 6.06 23.48 -4.16
N ASP A 119 7.07 23.60 -5.03
CA ASP A 119 6.97 24.18 -6.38
C ASP A 119 6.61 23.14 -7.47
N GLY A 120 6.35 21.90 -7.07
CA GLY A 120 6.00 20.80 -7.97
C GLY A 120 7.18 20.11 -8.65
N GLN A 121 8.42 20.49 -8.35
CA GLN A 121 9.59 19.82 -8.91
C GLN A 121 9.82 18.44 -8.27
N PRO A 122 10.28 17.42 -9.02
CA PRO A 122 10.53 16.10 -8.47
C PRO A 122 11.72 16.12 -7.52
N ILE A 123 11.57 15.49 -6.36
CA ILE A 123 12.62 15.32 -5.34
C ILE A 123 12.65 13.90 -4.79
N SER A 124 13.82 13.49 -4.30
CA SER A 124 14.03 12.27 -3.53
C SER A 124 14.44 12.63 -2.11
N ILE A 125 13.75 12.08 -1.12
CA ILE A 125 14.07 12.22 0.30
C ILE A 125 14.67 10.90 0.77
N VAL A 126 15.91 10.93 1.28
CA VAL A 126 16.59 9.76 1.84
C VAL A 126 16.34 9.71 3.34
N LEU A 127 15.85 8.56 3.81
CA LEU A 127 15.33 8.36 5.15
C LEU A 127 16.04 7.20 5.85
N VAL A 128 16.30 7.37 7.15
CA VAL A 128 16.81 6.30 8.03
C VAL A 128 15.80 5.17 8.24
N ASP A 129 14.51 5.41 8.03
CA ASP A 129 13.43 4.47 8.32
C ASP A 129 13.09 3.55 7.13
N ALA A 130 13.82 2.44 7.03
CA ALA A 130 13.51 1.38 6.09
C ALA A 130 12.25 0.59 6.49
N GLY A 131 11.96 0.45 7.79
CA GLY A 131 10.88 -0.40 8.31
C GLY A 131 9.49 0.14 8.00
N GLY A 132 9.22 1.42 8.26
CA GLY A 132 7.95 2.05 7.91
C GLY A 132 7.70 2.01 6.39
N THR A 133 8.75 2.18 5.59
CA THR A 133 8.66 2.10 4.13
C THR A 133 8.30 0.68 3.64
N GLU A 134 8.70 -0.38 4.34
CA GLU A 134 8.23 -1.73 4.02
C GLU A 134 6.74 -1.93 4.31
N GLY A 135 6.25 -1.41 5.43
CA GLY A 135 4.83 -1.46 5.76
C GLY A 135 3.96 -0.73 4.73
N LEU A 136 4.45 0.41 4.23
CA LEU A 136 3.86 1.11 3.09
C LEU A 136 3.79 0.20 1.85
N LEU A 137 4.90 -0.47 1.50
CA LEU A 137 4.94 -1.39 0.37
C LEU A 137 3.99 -2.59 0.53
N MET A 138 3.75 -3.08 1.74
CA MET A 138 2.78 -4.16 1.99
C MET A 138 1.35 -3.74 1.63
N ASN A 139 0.97 -2.49 1.93
CA ASN A 139 -0.32 -1.94 1.52
C ASN A 139 -0.38 -1.75 -0.01
N TRP A 140 0.67 -1.19 -0.62
CA TRP A 140 0.71 -0.95 -2.07
C TRP A 140 0.68 -2.25 -2.88
N ALA A 141 1.34 -3.31 -2.42
CA ALA A 141 1.28 -4.64 -3.06
C ALA A 141 -0.14 -5.24 -3.08
N ARG A 142 -1.00 -4.82 -2.14
CA ARG A 142 -2.44 -5.16 -2.09
C ARG A 142 -3.30 -4.19 -2.89
N GLY A 143 -2.71 -3.16 -3.49
CA GLY A 143 -3.42 -2.10 -4.21
C GLY A 143 -4.08 -1.07 -3.30
N ILE A 144 -3.79 -1.09 -1.99
CA ILE A 144 -4.33 -0.14 -1.02
C ILE A 144 -3.49 1.13 -1.09
N GLU A 145 -4.12 2.24 -1.47
CA GLU A 145 -3.48 3.54 -1.57
C GLU A 145 -3.41 4.24 -0.22
N VAL A 146 -2.41 3.87 0.57
CA VAL A 146 -2.01 4.60 1.78
C VAL A 146 -0.78 5.46 1.48
N TYR A 147 -0.63 6.54 2.23
CA TYR A 147 0.56 7.38 2.20
C TYR A 147 1.07 7.54 3.62
N PRO A 148 2.39 7.49 3.83
CA PRO A 148 2.95 7.74 5.14
C PRO A 148 2.75 9.21 5.53
N VAL A 149 2.89 9.52 6.81
CA VAL A 149 2.97 10.91 7.26
C VAL A 149 4.28 11.55 6.80
N THR A 150 4.31 12.88 6.78
CA THR A 150 5.54 13.64 6.53
C THR A 150 6.62 13.21 7.52
N PRO A 151 7.83 12.83 7.05
CA PRO A 151 8.87 12.32 7.92
C PRO A 151 9.35 13.43 8.86
N LEU A 152 9.73 13.06 10.08
CA LEU A 152 10.35 13.98 11.03
C LEU A 152 11.70 14.46 10.48
N PRO A 153 12.13 15.70 10.79
CA PRO A 153 13.45 16.20 10.37
C PRO A 153 14.60 15.27 10.77
N ALA A 154 14.52 14.63 11.94
CA ALA A 154 15.52 13.69 12.43
C ALA A 154 15.60 12.37 11.63
N GLN A 155 14.56 12.03 10.86
CA GLN A 155 14.54 10.84 10.00
C GLN A 155 15.15 11.12 8.62
N VAL A 156 15.23 12.39 8.20
CA VAL A 156 15.74 12.80 6.89
C VAL A 156 17.25 12.92 6.95
N VAL A 157 17.93 12.15 6.11
CA VAL A 157 19.39 12.25 5.92
C VAL A 157 19.72 13.36 4.95
N LEU A 158 19.05 13.34 3.79
CA LEU A 158 19.21 14.36 2.77
C LEU A 158 18.01 14.41 1.83
N THR A 159 17.89 15.51 1.10
CA THR A 159 16.93 15.68 0.01
C THR A 159 17.69 16.01 -1.27
N ARG A 160 17.34 15.36 -2.38
CA ARG A 160 17.94 15.58 -3.70
C ARG A 160 16.91 16.02 -4.72
N GLN A 161 17.39 16.77 -5.70
CA GLN A 161 16.63 17.09 -6.89
C GLN A 161 16.53 15.87 -7.82
N GLY A 162 15.34 15.68 -8.40
CA GLY A 162 15.02 14.55 -9.27
C GLY A 162 14.53 13.33 -8.50
N TRP A 163 13.95 12.37 -9.22
CA TRP A 163 13.57 11.07 -8.66
C TRP A 163 14.67 10.05 -8.86
N LEU A 164 14.86 9.17 -7.87
CA LEU A 164 15.69 7.98 -8.01
C LEU A 164 14.89 6.85 -8.66
N THR A 165 15.41 6.29 -9.75
CA THR A 165 14.80 5.19 -10.50
C THR A 165 15.77 4.01 -10.64
N PRO A 166 15.28 2.76 -10.82
CA PRO A 166 13.88 2.32 -10.77
C PRO A 166 13.26 2.48 -9.37
N MET A 167 11.94 2.57 -9.30
CA MET A 167 11.18 2.72 -8.05
C MET A 167 9.90 1.86 -8.07
N THR A 168 9.42 1.48 -6.89
CA THR A 168 8.06 0.97 -6.76
C THR A 168 7.09 2.15 -6.73
N LEU A 169 6.25 2.27 -7.76
CA LEU A 169 5.28 3.34 -7.89
C LEU A 169 4.16 3.22 -6.84
N SER A 170 3.66 4.36 -6.36
CA SER A 170 2.42 4.40 -5.60
C SER A 170 1.23 3.96 -6.47
N PRO A 171 0.15 3.41 -5.89
CA PRO A 171 -1.01 2.97 -6.65
C PRO A 171 -1.60 4.06 -7.56
N ALA A 172 -1.64 5.32 -7.11
CA ALA A 172 -2.09 6.42 -7.94
C ALA A 172 -1.16 6.70 -9.12
N SER A 173 0.15 6.68 -8.90
CA SER A 173 1.15 6.91 -9.96
C SER A 173 1.15 5.76 -10.98
N ALA A 174 1.04 4.52 -10.51
CA ALA A 174 0.92 3.35 -11.36
C ALA A 174 -0.33 3.42 -12.27
N ARG A 175 -1.49 3.80 -11.71
CA ARG A 175 -2.72 4.00 -12.50
C ARG A 175 -2.57 5.10 -13.55
N ARG A 176 -1.95 6.23 -13.20
CA ARG A 176 -1.72 7.35 -14.15
C ARG A 176 -0.80 6.95 -15.30
N LEU A 177 0.19 6.10 -15.04
CA LEU A 177 1.16 5.66 -16.04
C LEU A 177 0.68 4.45 -16.86
N GLY A 178 -0.55 3.97 -16.64
CA GLY A 178 -1.06 2.77 -17.31
C GLY A 178 -0.33 1.48 -16.91
N ALA A 179 0.45 1.52 -15.83
CA ALA A 179 1.13 0.37 -15.24
C ALA A 179 0.13 -0.40 -14.37
N THR A 180 -0.92 -0.96 -14.97
CA THR A 180 -1.79 -1.91 -14.29
C THR A 180 -1.07 -3.25 -14.12
N ARG A 181 -1.19 -3.81 -12.91
CA ARG A 181 -0.78 -5.19 -12.56
C ARG A 181 -1.12 -6.15 -13.72
N PRO A 182 -0.25 -7.11 -14.09
CA PRO A 182 -0.70 -8.21 -14.94
C PRO A 182 -1.86 -8.89 -14.22
N THR A 183 -3.05 -8.77 -14.79
CA THR A 183 -4.22 -9.51 -14.34
C THR A 183 -3.85 -10.98 -14.38
N GLY A 184 -4.12 -11.67 -13.27
CA GLY A 184 -3.82 -13.09 -13.12
C GLY A 184 -4.29 -13.86 -14.34
N ARG A 185 -3.37 -14.64 -14.90
CA ARG A 185 -3.55 -15.78 -15.81
C ARG A 185 -5.01 -15.98 -16.23
N THR A 186 -5.43 -15.31 -17.30
CA THR A 186 -6.60 -15.78 -18.06
C THR A 186 -6.18 -17.11 -18.65
N LEU A 187 -6.65 -18.21 -18.04
CA LEU A 187 -6.58 -19.51 -18.71
C LEU A 187 -7.31 -19.36 -20.04
N PRO A 188 -6.72 -19.77 -21.18
CA PRO A 188 -7.43 -19.76 -22.44
C PRO A 188 -8.64 -20.68 -22.31
N VAL A 189 -9.84 -20.10 -22.44
CA VAL A 189 -11.06 -20.87 -22.69
C VAL A 189 -10.88 -21.47 -24.08
N ASN A 190 -10.75 -22.79 -24.13
CA ASN A 190 -10.61 -23.55 -25.36
C ASN A 190 -11.97 -23.51 -26.10
N PRO A 191 -12.10 -22.85 -27.27
CA PRO A 191 -13.35 -22.86 -28.02
C PRO A 191 -13.31 -24.09 -28.93
N GLY A 192 -13.68 -25.25 -28.38
CA GLY A 192 -13.53 -26.50 -29.12
C GLY A 192 -14.21 -27.71 -28.49
N SER A 193 -15.52 -27.64 -28.24
CA SER A 193 -16.36 -28.85 -28.19
C SER A 193 -17.83 -28.53 -28.48
N SER A 194 -18.11 -27.97 -29.66
CA SER A 194 -19.44 -28.11 -30.27
C SER A 194 -19.56 -29.52 -30.85
N GLY A 195 -19.87 -30.49 -30.00
CA GLY A 195 -20.32 -31.84 -30.37
C GLY A 195 -21.82 -31.94 -30.15
N GLY A 196 -22.61 -31.42 -31.08
CA GLY A 196 -24.05 -31.58 -31.09
C GLY A 196 -24.42 -33.00 -31.50
N SER A 197 -25.04 -33.74 -30.59
CA SER A 197 -25.72 -35.00 -30.90
C SER A 197 -27.21 -34.72 -31.14
N THR A 198 -27.63 -34.71 -32.40
CA THR A 198 -29.04 -34.83 -32.80
C THR A 198 -29.46 -36.31 -32.75
N PRO A 199 -30.59 -36.67 -32.14
CA PRO A 199 -31.22 -37.97 -32.38
C PRO A 199 -31.93 -37.98 -33.73
N SER A 200 -31.76 -39.08 -34.46
CA SER A 200 -32.43 -39.36 -35.73
C SER A 200 -33.74 -40.11 -35.45
N GLU A 201 -34.86 -39.57 -35.90
CA GLU A 201 -36.11 -40.30 -36.15
C GLU A 201 -36.39 -40.25 -37.66
N ALA A 202 -36.46 -41.42 -38.29
CA ALA A 202 -37.42 -41.79 -39.35
C ALA A 202 -37.07 -43.19 -39.88
N GLY A 203 -37.97 -44.14 -39.64
CA GLY A 203 -37.90 -45.54 -40.09
C GLY A 203 -38.86 -46.41 -39.31
#